data_AF-A0A7Y2HF88-F1
#
_entry.id   AF-A0A7Y2HF88-F1
#
_cell.length_a   1.000
_cell.length_b   1.000
_cell.length_c   1.000
_cell.angle_alpha   90.00
_cell.angle_beta   90.00
_cell.angle_gamma   90.00
#
_symmetry.space_group_name_H-M   'P 1'
#
loop_
_entity.id
_entity.type
_entity.pdbx_description
1 polymer ?
#
loop_
_entity_poly.entity_id
_entity_poly.type
_entity_poly.pdbx_seq_one_letter_code
_entity_poly.pdbx_strand_id
1 'polypeptide(L)' 'MKLHEVYIKRCFELARIAGKKTGNNPMVGAVLVYKDKIIGEGYHRNFGGPHAEVNAIHSVPVN' A
#
# COMPACT_ATOMS: atom_id res chain seq x y z
N MET A 1 0.89 19.74 -7.59
CA MET A 1 1.08 18.30 -7.82
C MET A 1 -0.12 17.76 -8.56
N LYS A 2 0.10 16.87 -9.52
CA LYS A 2 -1.00 16.12 -10.14
C LYS A 2 -1.53 15.10 -9.13
N LEU A 3 -2.82 14.76 -9.20
CA LEU A 3 -3.47 13.91 -8.20
C LEU A 3 -2.78 12.53 -8.05
N HIS A 4 -2.29 11.95 -9.14
CA HIS A 4 -1.53 10.70 -9.11
C HIS A 4 -0.20 10.79 -8.33
N GLU A 5 0.47 11.94 -8.32
CA GLU A 5 1.71 12.11 -7.56
C GLU A 5 1.45 12.04 -6.05
N VAL A 6 0.28 12.50 -5.60
CA VAL A 6 -0.17 12.38 -4.21
C VAL A 6 -0.36 10.90 -3.83
N TYR A 7 -1.01 10.12 -4.71
CA TYR A 7 -1.22 8.69 -4.48
C TYR A 7 0.08 7.90 -4.47
N ILE A 8 0.99 8.16 -5.42
CA ILE A 8 2.31 7.50 -5.46
C ILE A 8 3.15 7.88 -4.24
N LYS A 9 3.11 9.15 -3.80
CA LYS A 9 3.77 9.56 -2.55
C LYS A 9 3.25 8.74 -1.37
N ARG A 10 1.94 8.52 -1.28
CA ARG A 10 1.33 7.69 -0.24
C ARG A 10 1.78 6.23 -0.32
N CYS A 11 1.91 5.65 -1.51
CA CYS A 11 2.49 4.31 -1.68
C CYS A 11 3.90 4.20 -1.10
N PHE A 12 4.77 5.21 -1.32
CA PHE A 12 6.11 5.23 -0.73
C PHE A 12 6.09 5.39 0.79
N GLU A 13 5.15 6.16 1.35
CA GLU A 13 4.97 6.28 2.80
C GLU A 13 4.59 4.92 3.40
N LEU A 14 3.64 4.21 2.80
CA LEU A 14 3.21 2.87 3.21
C LEU A 14 4.35 1.85 3.09
N ALA A 15 5.10 1.86 1.99
CA ALA A 15 6.25 0.97 1.78
C ALA A 15 7.30 1.11 2.90
N ARG A 16 7.57 2.34 3.36
CA ARG A 16 8.57 2.61 4.42
C ARG A 16 8.19 1.99 5.77
N ILE A 17 6.91 1.73 6.03
CA ILE A 17 6.44 1.07 7.27
C ILE A 17 7.02 -0.35 7.41
N ALA A 18 7.23 -1.02 6.27
CA ALA A 18 7.76 -2.39 6.24
C ALA A 18 9.17 -2.49 6.86
N GLY A 19 10.01 -1.47 6.68
CA GLY A 19 11.39 -1.47 7.15
C GLY A 19 12.15 -2.71 6.70
N LYS A 20 12.87 -3.36 7.63
CA LYS A 20 13.64 -4.59 7.35
C LYS A 20 12.80 -5.89 7.38
N LYS A 21 11.48 -5.81 7.60
CA LYS A 21 10.64 -7.00 7.83
C LYS A 21 10.40 -7.85 6.58
N THR A 22 10.63 -7.29 5.39
CA THR A 22 10.42 -7.97 4.10
C THR A 22 11.61 -8.83 3.68
N GLY A 23 12.72 -8.83 4.43
CA GLY A 23 13.92 -9.60 4.08
C GLY A 23 14.46 -9.20 2.71
N ASN A 24 14.56 -10.18 1.80
CA ASN A 24 15.01 -9.95 0.42
C ASN A 24 13.88 -9.43 -0.50
N ASN A 25 12.62 -9.42 -0.04
CA ASN A 25 11.52 -8.88 -0.83
C ASN A 25 11.53 -7.34 -0.77
N PRO A 26 11.11 -6.67 -1.86
CA PRO A 26 11.05 -5.22 -1.88
C PRO A 26 10.01 -4.68 -0.88
N MET A 27 10.27 -3.47 -0.38
CA MET A 27 9.26 -2.68 0.32
C MET A 27 8.27 -2.13 -0.70
N VAL A 28 7.02 -2.55 -0.61
CA VAL A 28 5.95 -2.13 -1.52
C VAL A 28 4.79 -1.59 -0.69
N GLY A 29 4.22 -0.47 -1.14
CA GLY A 29 2.97 0.10 -0.65
C GLY A 29 2.01 0.30 -1.80
N ALA A 30 0.71 0.19 -1.52
CA ALA A 30 -0.36 0.28 -2.49
C ALA A 30 -1.55 1.04 -1.90
N VAL A 31 -2.23 1.81 -2.75
CA VAL A 31 -3.50 2.46 -2.44
C VAL A 31 -4.54 2.07 -3.50
N LEU A 32 -5.78 1.85 -3.08
CA LEU A 32 -6.93 1.68 -3.97
C LEU A 32 -7.74 2.97 -3.98
N VAL A 33 -7.92 3.56 -5.15
CA VAL A 33 -8.59 4.85 -5.33
C VAL A 33 -9.90 4.66 -6.10
N TYR A 34 -10.97 5.24 -5.59
CA TYR A 34 -12.27 5.31 -6.27
C TYR A 34 -12.86 6.70 -6.10
N LYS A 35 -13.26 7.34 -7.22
CA LYS A 35 -13.76 8.73 -7.24
C LYS A 35 -12.85 9.69 -6.48
N ASP A 36 -11.56 9.67 -6.84
CA ASP A 36 -10.50 10.49 -6.25
C ASP A 36 -10.26 10.32 -4.74
N LYS A 37 -10.90 9.33 -4.12
CA LYS A 37 -10.77 8.99 -2.70
C LYS A 37 -10.01 7.68 -2.54
N ILE A 38 -9.04 7.65 -1.64
CA ILE A 38 -8.41 6.41 -1.20
C ILE A 38 -9.44 5.63 -0.36
N ILE A 39 -9.79 4.44 -0.81
CA ILE A 39 -10.75 3.55 -0.14
C ILE A 39 -10.07 2.32 0.49
N GLY A 40 -8.79 2.09 0.19
CA GLY A 40 -8.00 1.02 0.77
C GLY A 40 -6.50 1.33 0.69
N GLU A 41 -5.76 0.86 1.68
CA GLU A 41 -4.32 1.05 1.83
C GLU A 41 -3.63 -0.23 2.31
N GLY A 42 -2.47 -0.53 1.73
CA GLY A 42 -1.72 -1.74 2.07
C GLY A 42 -0.22 -1.57 1.86
N TYR A 43 0.55 -2.39 2.57
CA TYR A 43 1.98 -2.55 2.36
C TYR A 43 2.38 -4.01 2.58
N HIS A 44 3.49 -4.43 1.97
CA HIS A 44 4.04 -5.77 2.20
C HIS A 44 4.69 -5.82 3.59
N ARG A 45 4.05 -6.53 4.54
CA ARG A 45 4.38 -6.39 5.98
C ARG A 45 5.57 -7.23 6.43
N ASN A 46 5.75 -8.41 5.83
CA ASN A 46 6.77 -9.37 6.23
C ASN A 46 7.11 -10.34 5.09
N PHE A 47 8.32 -10.90 5.13
CA PHE A 47 8.77 -11.94 4.19
C PHE A 47 7.77 -13.11 4.12
N GLY A 48 7.46 -13.55 2.90
CA GLY A 48 6.49 -14.62 2.61
C GLY A 48 5.02 -14.27 2.84
N GLY A 49 4.70 -13.07 3.35
CA GLY A 49 3.33 -12.60 3.54
C GLY A 49 2.67 -12.05 2.26
N PRO A 50 1.39 -11.67 2.33
CA PRO A 50 0.70 -11.05 1.20
C PRO A 50 1.41 -9.78 0.70
N HIS A 51 1.37 -9.56 -0.62
CA HIS A 51 1.86 -8.32 -1.20
C HIS A 51 0.98 -7.11 -0.81
N ALA A 52 1.45 -5.90 -1.11
CA ALA A 52 0.79 -4.66 -0.71
C ALA A 52 -0.63 -4.53 -1.28
N GLU A 53 -0.85 -4.99 -2.51
CA GLU A 53 -2.09 -4.93 -3.26
C GLU A 53 -3.19 -5.74 -2.57
N VAL A 54 -2.86 -6.97 -2.16
CA VAL A 54 -3.78 -7.85 -1.41
C VAL A 54 -4.20 -7.18 -0.10
N ASN A 55 -3.23 -6.62 0.62
CA ASN A 55 -3.50 -5.92 1.86
C ASN A 55 -4.35 -4.64 1.65
N ALA A 56 -4.15 -3.92 0.55
CA ALA A 56 -4.94 -2.74 0.21
C ALA A 56 -6.40 -3.10 -0.10
N ILE A 57 -6.64 -4.19 -0.84
CA ILE A 57 -8.00 -4.69 -1.13
C ILE A 57 -8.69 -5.12 0.17
N HIS A 58 -8.00 -5.90 1.02
CA HIS A 58 -8.58 -6.37 2.29
C HIS A 58 -8.87 -5.25 3.31
N SER A 59 -8.23 -4.08 3.15
CA SER A 59 -8.50 -2.92 4.02
C SER A 59 -9.78 -2.15 3.67
N VAL A 60 -10.39 -2.44 2.51
CA VAL A 60 -11.62 -1.75 2.08
C VAL A 60 -12.75 -2.13 3.03
N PRO A 61 -13.42 -1.17 3.68
CA PRO A 61 -14.57 -1.46 4.53
C PRO A 61 -15.69 -2.12 3.73
N VAL A 62 -16.24 -3.21 4.25
CA VAL A 62 -17.41 -3.88 3.69
C VAL A 62 -18.63 -3.29 4.39
N ASN A 63 -19.31 -2.37 3.71
CA ASN A 63 -20.61 -1.85 4.13
C ASN A 63 -21.72 -2.47 3.27
#